data_AF-A0A839YLX5-F1
#
_entry.id   AF-A0A839YLX5-F1
#
_cell.length_a   1.000
_cell.length_b   1.000
_cell.length_c   1.000
_cell.angle_alpha   90.00
_cell.angle_beta   90.00
_cell.angle_gamma   90.00
#
_symmetry.space_group_name_H-M   'P 1'
#
loop_
_entity.id
_entity.type
_entity.pdbx_description
1 polymer ?
#
loop_
_entity_poly.entity_id
_entity_poly.type
_entity_poly.pdbx_seq_one_letter_code
_entity_poly.pdbx_strand_id
1 'polypeptide(L)'
;MILLTLSALTLTAPAAAAAPLAQARSRRAARRARGTLRLPELELPPVVVEAPEPEVPAPALGDVGVSLAKIPGPTIPPEIRAMLDAAIAANDEAGVATIVKYARAGDPGSADLVLRQASDWRAARARAHDERLQQASAFELWTGKVEAGGFISTGNSNITGLTGSADLTREGLRWRHRLLGQADFQRTDGVTSRERYTFGYQPNYKVSDRAYIYGNLGFESDRFLGYTSRYAVSVGAGYGVFRRSGLTLDLEAGPAFRQTDFTDDFMQSSLAARGSMNLNWALIGGLRLTEEASAYLEQYNSTVRSVSALEAKLLGPLSAKFSYTVQYESEPRDARLSTDTLSRLSLVYSF
;
A
#
# COMPACT_ATOMS: atom_id res chain seq x y z
N MET A 1 -10.39 -19.10 -26.92
CA MET A 1 -11.73 -18.53 -27.09
C MET A 1 -12.50 -18.75 -25.79
N ILE A 2 -12.46 -17.77 -24.88
CA ILE A 2 -13.17 -17.81 -23.59
C ILE A 2 -13.71 -16.39 -23.40
N LEU A 3 -15.03 -16.23 -23.51
CA LEU A 3 -15.76 -15.00 -23.18
C LEU A 3 -16.01 -14.96 -21.68
N LEU A 4 -15.70 -13.83 -21.03
CA LEU A 4 -16.15 -13.52 -19.68
C LEU A 4 -16.93 -12.21 -19.71
N THR A 5 -18.24 -12.34 -19.51
CA THR A 5 -19.25 -11.28 -19.40
C THR A 5 -19.20 -10.64 -18.01
N LEU A 6 -19.04 -9.32 -17.94
CA LEU A 6 -19.17 -8.53 -16.70
C LEU A 6 -20.62 -8.03 -16.54
N SER A 7 -21.27 -8.38 -15.43
CA SER A 7 -22.56 -7.82 -15.02
C SER A 7 -22.35 -6.71 -13.99
N ALA A 8 -23.06 -5.59 -14.18
CA ALA A 8 -23.01 -4.40 -13.33
C ALA A 8 -23.79 -4.59 -12.01
N LEU A 9 -23.21 -4.16 -10.89
CA LEU A 9 -23.86 -4.10 -9.59
C LEU A 9 -24.05 -2.63 -9.20
N THR A 10 -25.31 -2.23 -8.99
CA THR A 10 -25.72 -0.91 -8.50
C THR A 10 -25.55 -0.84 -6.98
N LEU A 11 -24.93 0.25 -6.49
CA LEU A 11 -24.67 0.48 -5.06
C LEU A 11 -25.69 1.49 -4.50
N THR A 12 -26.55 1.05 -3.59
CA THR A 12 -27.50 1.90 -2.86
C THR A 12 -26.91 2.28 -1.50
N ALA A 13 -26.85 3.58 -1.20
CA ALA A 13 -26.34 4.13 0.07
C ALA A 13 -27.36 4.01 1.22
N PRO A 14 -26.95 3.82 2.50
CA PRO A 14 -27.85 3.99 3.64
C PRO A 14 -27.70 5.35 4.32
N ALA A 15 -28.84 5.86 4.79
CA ALA A 15 -29.04 7.12 5.48
C ALA A 15 -28.59 7.08 6.96
N ALA A 16 -28.31 8.27 7.48
CA ALA A 16 -27.74 8.55 8.79
C ALA A 16 -28.80 8.68 9.92
N ALA A 17 -28.32 8.33 11.13
CA ALA A 17 -28.52 9.00 12.44
C ALA A 17 -29.92 9.17 13.06
N ALA A 18 -30.09 8.64 14.27
CA ALA A 18 -30.34 9.44 15.49
C ALA A 18 -30.42 8.53 16.74
N ALA A 19 -29.59 8.83 17.75
CA ALA A 19 -29.74 8.34 19.12
C ALA A 19 -29.79 9.56 20.06
N PRO A 20 -30.65 9.62 21.08
CA PRO A 20 -30.58 10.68 22.08
C PRO A 20 -29.85 10.23 23.35
N LEU A 21 -28.99 11.14 23.83
CA LEU A 21 -28.45 11.21 25.18
C LEU A 21 -29.56 11.53 26.20
N ALA A 22 -29.48 10.94 27.40
CA ALA A 22 -30.14 11.46 28.59
C ALA A 22 -29.21 11.36 29.81
N GLN A 23 -28.85 12.53 30.36
CA GLN A 23 -28.13 12.70 31.63
C GLN A 23 -29.10 12.86 32.81
N ALA A 24 -28.62 12.38 33.97
CA ALA A 24 -28.78 12.93 35.32
C ALA A 24 -30.18 13.02 35.98
N ARG A 25 -30.30 12.41 37.17
CA ARG A 25 -30.53 13.16 38.44
C ARG A 25 -30.51 12.24 39.67
N SER A 26 -29.81 12.71 40.70
CA SER A 26 -29.87 12.28 42.08
C SER A 26 -31.06 12.92 42.81
N ARG A 27 -31.66 12.22 43.81
CA ARG A 27 -32.15 12.80 45.09
C ARG A 27 -32.77 11.74 46.04
N ARG A 28 -32.14 11.66 47.22
CA ARG A 28 -32.67 11.54 48.60
C ARG A 28 -33.97 10.76 48.91
N ALA A 29 -33.78 9.74 49.75
CA ALA A 29 -34.32 9.55 51.10
C ALA A 29 -35.83 9.69 51.36
N ALA A 30 -36.43 8.60 51.86
CA ALA A 30 -37.58 8.63 52.75
C ALA A 30 -37.43 7.58 53.86
N ARG A 31 -37.87 7.98 55.04
CA ARG A 31 -37.70 7.39 56.39
C ARG A 31 -39.06 6.87 56.87
N ARG A 32 -39.09 5.73 57.59
CA ARG A 32 -40.07 5.30 58.63
C ARG A 32 -39.75 3.83 58.99
N ALA A 33 -39.94 3.28 60.18
CA ALA A 33 -40.18 3.76 61.54
C ALA A 33 -40.17 2.55 62.50
N ARG A 34 -39.73 2.80 63.74
CA ARG A 34 -40.11 2.21 65.05
C ARG A 34 -40.07 0.70 65.30
N GLY A 35 -39.39 0.37 66.42
CA GLY A 35 -39.61 -0.83 67.21
C GLY A 35 -38.67 -0.90 68.42
N THR A 36 -38.79 0.02 69.38
CA THR A 36 -38.08 -0.03 70.68
C THR A 36 -38.86 -0.88 71.68
N LEU A 37 -38.30 -2.03 72.07
CA LEU A 37 -38.71 -2.78 73.26
C LEU A 37 -37.68 -2.53 74.36
N ARG A 38 -38.09 -1.84 75.42
CA ARG A 38 -37.34 -1.69 76.68
C ARG A 38 -37.64 -2.91 77.57
N LEU A 39 -36.58 -3.58 78.01
CA LEU A 39 -36.61 -4.58 79.09
C LEU A 39 -36.12 -3.92 80.40
N PRO A 40 -36.56 -4.41 81.58
CA PRO A 40 -36.38 -3.72 82.86
C PRO A 40 -34.93 -3.80 83.38
N GLU A 41 -34.47 -2.69 83.95
CA GLU A 41 -33.18 -2.55 84.64
C GLU A 41 -33.28 -3.22 86.02
N LEU A 42 -32.47 -4.27 86.25
CA LEU A 42 -32.27 -4.91 87.55
C LEU A 42 -30.93 -4.39 88.08
N GLU A 43 -30.96 -3.47 89.04
CA GLU A 43 -29.76 -3.03 89.76
C GLU A 43 -29.30 -4.13 90.73
N LEU A 44 -28.12 -4.70 90.47
CA LEU A 44 -27.38 -5.57 91.39
C LEU A 44 -26.16 -4.79 91.91
N PRO A 45 -25.83 -4.86 93.22
CA PRO A 45 -24.69 -4.14 93.79
C PRO A 45 -23.36 -4.68 93.25
N PRO A 46 -22.31 -3.84 93.14
CA PRO A 46 -21.05 -4.24 92.54
C PRO A 46 -20.29 -5.21 93.46
N VAL A 47 -20.06 -6.42 92.98
CA VAL A 47 -19.05 -7.32 93.54
C VAL A 47 -17.72 -6.95 92.87
N VAL A 48 -16.80 -6.36 93.64
CA VAL A 48 -15.42 -6.18 93.21
C VAL A 48 -14.73 -7.54 93.33
N VAL A 49 -14.56 -8.22 92.20
CA VAL A 49 -13.64 -9.35 92.08
C VAL A 49 -12.35 -8.80 91.49
N GLU A 50 -11.31 -8.69 92.31
CA GLU A 50 -9.96 -8.40 91.85
C GLU A 50 -9.41 -9.67 91.19
N ALA A 51 -9.52 -9.74 89.86
CA ALA A 51 -8.91 -10.79 89.05
C ALA A 51 -7.50 -10.34 88.63
N PRO A 52 -6.45 -11.17 88.80
CA PRO A 52 -5.12 -10.82 88.31
C PRO A 52 -5.16 -10.65 86.78
N GLU A 53 -4.57 -9.57 86.27
CA GLU A 53 -4.43 -9.32 84.83
C GLU A 53 -3.76 -10.53 84.15
N PRO A 54 -4.32 -11.09 83.08
CA PRO A 54 -3.60 -12.08 82.29
C PRO A 54 -2.43 -11.36 81.59
N GLU A 55 -1.19 -11.68 81.95
CA GLU A 55 -0.03 -11.34 81.13
C GLU A 55 -0.20 -12.00 79.76
N VAL A 56 -0.66 -11.22 78.77
CA VAL A 56 -0.59 -11.61 77.37
C VAL A 56 0.84 -11.29 76.92
N PRO A 57 1.72 -12.28 76.71
CA PRO A 57 3.05 -11.98 76.19
C PRO A 57 2.89 -11.29 74.84
N ALA A 58 3.54 -10.14 74.68
CA ALA A 58 3.59 -9.44 73.40
C ALA A 58 4.01 -10.44 72.30
N PRO A 59 3.35 -10.45 71.13
CA PRO A 59 3.75 -11.36 70.07
C PRO A 59 5.22 -11.08 69.76
N ALA A 60 6.06 -12.09 69.95
CA ALA A 60 7.45 -12.05 69.51
C ALA A 60 7.43 -12.06 67.98
N LEU A 61 7.26 -10.87 67.38
CA LEU A 61 7.71 -10.61 66.03
C LEU A 61 9.24 -10.69 66.08
N GLY A 62 9.77 -11.90 65.99
CA GLY A 62 11.16 -12.06 65.60
C GLY A 62 11.35 -11.30 64.29
N ASP A 63 12.49 -10.65 64.12
CA ASP A 63 12.88 -10.07 62.84
C ASP A 63 12.96 -11.20 61.80
N VAL A 64 11.82 -11.54 61.19
CA VAL A 64 11.78 -12.34 59.97
C VAL A 64 12.20 -11.40 58.85
N GLY A 65 13.47 -11.01 58.88
CA GLY A 65 14.15 -10.37 57.78
C GLY A 65 14.23 -11.37 56.64
N VAL A 66 13.12 -11.58 55.94
CA VAL A 66 13.18 -12.09 54.57
C VAL A 66 13.82 -10.96 53.79
N SER A 67 15.14 -11.06 53.59
CA SER A 67 15.80 -10.35 52.51
C SER A 67 15.04 -10.76 51.25
N LEU A 68 14.17 -9.88 50.76
CA LEU A 68 13.64 -9.97 49.41
C LEU A 68 14.85 -9.79 48.51
N ALA A 69 15.62 -10.86 48.34
CA ALA A 69 16.64 -10.96 47.32
C ALA A 69 15.94 -10.48 46.06
N LYS A 70 16.40 -9.33 45.57
CA LYS A 70 15.90 -8.64 44.39
C LYS A 70 15.67 -9.71 43.34
N ILE A 71 14.42 -10.15 43.17
CA ILE A 71 14.09 -11.21 42.23
C ILE A 71 14.68 -10.71 40.91
N PRO A 72 15.66 -11.42 40.32
CA PRO A 72 16.23 -10.99 39.07
C PRO A 72 15.06 -10.74 38.14
N GLY A 73 14.94 -9.51 37.63
CA GLY A 73 13.90 -9.21 36.67
C GLY A 73 13.95 -10.24 35.54
N PRO A 74 12.84 -10.50 34.84
CA PRO A 74 12.85 -11.46 33.75
C PRO A 74 14.04 -11.16 32.83
N THR A 75 14.81 -12.18 32.45
CA THR A 75 15.93 -12.05 31.52
C THR A 75 15.67 -12.95 30.33
N ILE A 76 16.01 -12.49 29.13
CA ILE A 76 15.94 -13.34 27.94
C ILE A 76 16.90 -14.52 28.12
N PRO A 77 16.43 -15.78 28.01
CA PRO A 77 17.28 -16.95 28.02
C PRO A 77 18.43 -16.83 27.00
N PRO A 78 19.64 -17.28 27.33
CA PRO A 78 20.83 -17.07 26.49
C PRO A 78 20.67 -17.66 25.07
N GLU A 79 19.93 -18.75 24.92
CA GLU A 79 19.65 -19.41 23.65
C GLU A 79 18.75 -18.55 22.77
N ILE A 80 17.66 -18.03 23.33
CA ILE A 80 16.71 -17.15 22.62
C ILE A 80 17.40 -15.84 22.23
N ARG A 81 18.26 -15.31 23.12
CA ARG A 81 19.06 -14.11 22.83
C ARG A 81 20.02 -14.35 21.68
N ALA A 82 20.78 -15.44 21.71
CA ALA A 82 21.73 -15.77 20.65
C ALA A 82 21.03 -15.95 19.29
N MET A 83 19.87 -16.62 19.27
CA MET A 83 19.07 -16.76 18.05
C MET A 83 18.55 -15.41 17.55
N LEU A 84 18.04 -14.56 18.45
CA LEU A 84 17.54 -13.23 18.09
C LEU A 84 18.66 -12.34 17.53
N ASP A 85 19.82 -12.32 18.19
CA ASP A 85 20.99 -11.56 17.78
C ASP A 85 21.54 -12.05 16.43
N ALA A 86 21.57 -13.37 16.21
CA ALA A 86 21.96 -13.94 14.93
C ALA A 86 20.99 -13.58 13.80
N ALA A 87 19.68 -13.63 14.05
CA ALA A 87 18.66 -13.24 13.07
C ALA A 87 18.73 -11.73 12.76
N ILE A 88 18.98 -10.89 13.78
CA ILE A 88 19.22 -9.46 13.63
C ILE A 88 20.48 -9.20 12.78
N ALA A 89 21.59 -9.90 13.07
CA ALA A 89 22.84 -9.77 12.33
C ALA A 89 22.71 -10.25 10.87
N ALA A 90 21.89 -11.28 10.63
CA ALA A 90 21.56 -11.79 9.29
C ALA A 90 20.52 -10.92 8.55
N ASN A 91 19.95 -9.91 9.20
CA ASN A 91 18.88 -9.07 8.66
C ASN A 91 17.64 -9.89 8.22
N ASP A 92 17.35 -10.99 8.92
CA ASP A 92 16.23 -11.90 8.66
C ASP A 92 15.00 -11.53 9.50
N GLU A 93 14.12 -10.72 8.92
CA GLU A 93 12.91 -10.26 9.59
C GLU A 93 11.91 -11.38 9.88
N ALA A 94 11.84 -12.40 9.01
CA ALA A 94 10.98 -13.56 9.21
C ALA A 94 11.50 -14.43 10.35
N GLY A 95 12.83 -14.61 10.44
CA GLY A 95 13.51 -15.24 11.56
C GLY A 95 13.23 -14.53 12.88
N VAL A 96 13.40 -13.20 12.93
CA VAL A 96 13.10 -12.39 14.13
C VAL A 96 11.62 -12.54 14.53
N ALA A 97 10.67 -12.49 13.59
CA ALA A 97 9.25 -12.67 13.88
C ALA A 97 8.93 -14.08 14.41
N THR A 98 9.59 -15.09 13.86
CA THR A 98 9.46 -16.49 14.28
C THR A 98 9.99 -16.70 15.69
N ILE A 99 11.15 -16.12 16.01
CA ILE A 99 11.75 -16.19 17.35
C ILE A 99 10.85 -15.51 18.39
N VAL A 100 10.32 -14.31 18.10
CA VAL A 100 9.36 -13.62 18.97
C VAL A 100 8.11 -14.48 19.21
N LYS A 101 7.58 -15.11 18.15
CA LYS A 101 6.40 -15.99 18.24
C LYS A 101 6.65 -17.18 19.18
N TYR A 102 7.79 -17.87 19.04
CA TYR A 102 8.10 -19.03 19.88
C TYR A 102 8.55 -18.66 21.29
N ALA A 103 9.23 -17.53 21.48
CA ALA A 103 9.56 -17.01 22.81
C ALA A 103 8.29 -16.78 23.64
N ARG A 104 7.24 -16.21 23.03
CA ARG A 104 5.94 -16.00 23.68
C ARG A 104 5.24 -17.31 24.09
N ALA A 105 5.46 -18.39 23.35
CA ALA A 105 4.86 -19.69 23.63
C ALA A 105 5.65 -20.47 24.70
N GLY A 106 6.99 -20.33 24.72
CA GLY A 106 7.87 -21.08 25.61
C GLY A 106 8.11 -20.42 26.97
N ASP A 107 8.17 -19.08 27.02
CA ASP A 107 8.40 -18.33 28.27
C ASP A 107 7.73 -16.95 28.22
N PRO A 108 6.54 -16.79 28.83
CA PRO A 108 5.83 -15.52 28.90
C PRO A 108 6.62 -14.40 29.61
N GLY A 109 7.56 -14.72 30.50
CA GLY A 109 8.33 -13.73 31.27
C GLY A 109 9.38 -13.01 30.42
N SER A 110 10.07 -13.74 29.54
CA SER A 110 11.06 -13.15 28.62
C SER A 110 10.46 -12.67 27.30
N ALA A 111 9.24 -13.11 26.95
CA ALA A 111 8.54 -12.73 25.72
C ALA A 111 8.47 -11.22 25.49
N ASP A 112 8.19 -10.45 26.55
CA ASP A 112 8.08 -8.99 26.48
C ASP A 112 9.44 -8.33 26.18
N LEU A 113 10.54 -8.90 26.68
CA LEU A 113 11.88 -8.39 26.41
C LEU A 113 12.34 -8.73 24.99
N VAL A 114 12.07 -9.94 24.52
CA VAL A 114 12.33 -10.37 23.14
C VAL A 114 11.53 -9.51 22.16
N LEU A 115 10.25 -9.25 22.47
CA LEU A 115 9.39 -8.37 21.66
C LEU A 115 9.94 -6.93 21.64
N ARG A 116 10.33 -6.37 22.79
CA ARG A 116 10.93 -5.04 22.88
C ARG A 116 12.18 -4.93 22.03
N GLN A 117 13.14 -5.84 22.20
CA GLN A 117 14.38 -5.85 21.42
C GLN A 117 14.12 -5.97 19.91
N ALA A 118 13.19 -6.85 19.51
CA ALA A 118 12.79 -6.98 18.11
C ALA A 118 12.09 -5.72 17.58
N SER A 119 11.30 -5.02 18.40
CA SER A 119 10.64 -3.77 18.03
C SER A 119 11.62 -2.60 17.93
N ASP A 120 12.60 -2.52 18.83
CA ASP A 120 13.65 -1.50 18.83
C ASP A 120 14.56 -1.64 17.61
N TRP A 121 14.92 -2.88 17.25
CA TRP A 121 15.65 -3.17 16.03
C TRP A 121 14.87 -2.75 14.78
N ARG A 122 13.58 -3.11 14.67
CA ARG A 122 12.72 -2.68 13.55
C ARG A 122 12.61 -1.15 13.49
N ALA A 123 12.43 -0.50 14.63
CA ALA A 123 12.34 0.96 14.71
C ALA A 123 13.67 1.62 14.33
N ALA A 124 14.81 1.07 14.74
CA ALA A 124 16.12 1.56 14.35
C ALA A 124 16.37 1.40 12.84
N ARG A 125 15.97 0.27 12.24
CA ARG A 125 16.01 0.08 10.79
C ARG A 125 15.11 1.05 10.05
N ALA A 126 13.89 1.27 10.54
CA ALA A 126 12.98 2.25 9.96
C ALA A 126 13.60 3.66 9.99
N ARG A 127 14.17 4.08 11.13
CA ARG A 127 14.89 5.35 11.24
C ARG A 127 16.07 5.46 10.27
N ALA A 128 16.92 4.44 10.21
CA ALA A 128 18.08 4.44 9.30
C ALA A 128 17.66 4.44 7.81
N HIS A 129 16.57 3.75 7.47
CA HIS A 129 15.97 3.79 6.15
C HIS A 129 15.45 5.20 5.83
N ASP A 130 14.69 5.80 6.75
CA ASP A 130 14.14 7.13 6.60
C ASP A 130 15.24 8.19 6.48
N GLU A 131 16.30 8.10 7.28
CA GLU A 131 17.48 8.95 7.19
C GLU A 131 18.15 8.85 5.82
N ARG A 132 18.31 7.63 5.29
CA ARG A 132 18.84 7.43 3.92
C ARG A 132 17.96 8.11 2.88
N LEU A 133 16.64 7.96 2.98
CA LEU A 133 15.69 8.58 2.06
C LEU A 133 15.67 10.12 2.18
N GLN A 134 15.93 10.68 3.37
CA GLN A 134 16.03 12.13 3.60
C GLN A 134 17.32 12.73 3.07
N GLN A 135 18.43 12.02 3.24
CA GLN A 135 19.75 12.46 2.79
C GLN A 135 19.95 12.26 1.28
N ALA A 136 19.19 11.35 0.68
CA ALA A 136 19.30 11.05 -0.74
C ALA A 136 18.96 12.26 -1.62
N SER A 137 19.86 12.58 -2.54
CA SER A 137 19.67 13.67 -3.50
C SER A 137 18.55 13.36 -4.51
N ALA A 138 18.14 14.36 -5.30
CA ALA A 138 17.11 14.18 -6.34
C ALA A 138 17.50 13.16 -7.42
N PHE A 139 18.79 12.88 -7.59
CA PHE A 139 19.35 11.97 -8.59
C PHE A 139 19.62 10.56 -8.03
N GLU A 140 19.40 10.33 -6.74
CA GLU A 140 19.58 9.04 -6.10
C GLU A 140 18.25 8.29 -5.94
N LEU A 141 18.35 6.98 -5.71
CA LEU A 141 17.23 6.05 -5.45
C LEU A 141 16.31 5.82 -6.66
N TRP A 142 16.83 6.02 -7.86
CA TRP A 142 16.15 5.60 -9.08
C TRP A 142 16.36 4.11 -9.29
N THR A 143 15.24 3.40 -9.39
CA THR A 143 15.17 2.05 -9.96
C THR A 143 14.53 2.16 -11.33
N GLY A 144 14.87 1.27 -12.24
CA GLY A 144 14.40 1.44 -13.61
C GLY A 144 14.38 0.19 -14.44
N LYS A 145 13.57 0.27 -15.49
CA LYS A 145 13.55 -0.69 -16.60
C LYS A 145 13.81 0.05 -17.90
N VAL A 146 14.74 -0.46 -18.69
CA VAL A 146 14.95 -0.04 -20.07
C VAL A 146 14.60 -1.20 -20.97
N GLU A 147 13.77 -0.96 -21.98
CA GLU A 147 13.31 -1.96 -22.92
C GLU A 147 13.71 -1.59 -24.34
N ALA A 148 14.17 -2.57 -25.10
CA ALA A 148 14.41 -2.44 -26.54
C ALA A 148 13.85 -3.67 -27.26
N GLY A 149 13.17 -3.48 -28.39
CA GLY A 149 12.52 -4.58 -29.07
C GLY A 149 11.88 -4.24 -30.40
N GLY A 150 11.03 -5.15 -30.87
CA GLY A 150 10.21 -4.97 -32.06
C GLY A 150 8.73 -4.93 -31.72
N PHE A 151 7.93 -4.36 -32.62
CA PHE A 151 6.49 -4.31 -32.48
C PHE A 151 5.77 -4.58 -33.79
N ILE A 152 4.51 -5.02 -33.69
CA ILE A 152 3.57 -5.16 -34.81
C ILE A 152 2.26 -4.49 -34.43
N SER A 153 1.80 -3.53 -35.24
CA SER A 153 0.54 -2.79 -35.08
C SER A 153 -0.50 -3.31 -36.07
N THR A 154 -1.76 -3.40 -35.65
CA THR A 154 -2.91 -3.69 -36.52
C THR A 154 -4.10 -2.79 -36.16
N GLY A 155 -5.02 -2.59 -37.12
CA GLY A 155 -6.15 -1.65 -37.00
C GLY A 155 -6.00 -0.50 -38.00
N ASN A 156 -5.90 0.72 -37.50
CA ASN A 156 -5.62 1.94 -38.25
C ASN A 156 -4.23 1.98 -38.89
N SER A 157 -3.34 1.06 -38.51
CA SER A 157 -2.03 0.88 -39.13
C SER A 157 -1.65 -0.59 -39.13
N ASN A 158 -1.16 -1.11 -40.25
CA ASN A 158 -0.64 -2.47 -40.35
C ASN A 158 0.87 -2.43 -40.64
N ILE A 159 1.66 -2.44 -39.57
CA ILE A 159 3.08 -2.12 -39.65
C ILE A 159 3.92 -2.90 -38.64
N THR A 160 5.20 -3.03 -38.93
CA THR A 160 6.21 -3.62 -38.05
C THR A 160 7.34 -2.63 -37.83
N GLY A 161 7.83 -2.48 -36.61
CA GLY A 161 8.89 -1.52 -36.29
C GLY A 161 9.70 -1.88 -35.07
N LEU A 162 10.54 -0.94 -34.63
CA LEU A 162 11.38 -1.02 -33.45
C LEU A 162 10.83 -0.13 -32.34
N THR A 163 10.96 -0.58 -31.10
CA THR A 163 10.49 0.14 -29.92
C THR A 163 11.61 0.27 -28.91
N GLY A 164 11.68 1.42 -28.25
CA GLY A 164 12.51 1.65 -27.08
C GLY A 164 11.69 2.31 -25.99
N SER A 165 11.84 1.87 -24.74
CA SER A 165 11.18 2.52 -23.60
C SER A 165 12.06 2.55 -22.36
N ALA A 166 11.76 3.49 -21.47
CA ALA A 166 12.36 3.61 -20.15
C ALA A 166 11.25 3.89 -19.14
N ASP A 167 11.18 3.09 -18.08
CA ASP A 167 10.30 3.28 -16.92
C ASP A 167 11.18 3.42 -15.68
N LEU A 168 11.21 4.62 -15.11
CA LEU A 168 12.07 4.97 -13.99
C LEU A 168 11.19 5.32 -12.79
N THR A 169 11.48 4.73 -11.65
CA THR A 169 10.77 5.02 -10.39
C THR A 169 11.76 5.43 -9.32
N ARG A 170 11.49 6.58 -8.69
CA ARG A 170 12.19 7.05 -7.50
C ARG A 170 11.28 6.95 -6.29
N GLU A 171 11.70 6.15 -5.33
CA GLU A 171 11.00 5.97 -4.06
C GLU A 171 11.58 6.90 -2.99
N GLY A 172 10.75 7.78 -2.45
CA GLY A 172 11.06 8.59 -1.27
C GLY A 172 10.11 8.30 -0.12
N LEU A 173 10.28 9.03 0.99
CA LEU A 173 9.49 8.85 2.22
C LEU A 173 8.00 9.01 1.98
N ARG A 174 7.59 10.19 1.52
CA ARG A 174 6.18 10.53 1.25
C ARG A 174 5.87 10.65 -0.23
N TRP A 175 6.89 10.66 -1.08
CA TRP A 175 6.73 10.85 -2.51
C TRP A 175 7.30 9.68 -3.28
N ARG A 176 6.57 9.21 -4.29
CA ARG A 176 7.06 8.30 -5.32
C ARG A 176 6.91 8.98 -6.67
N HIS A 177 7.99 9.07 -7.42
CA HIS A 177 7.98 9.66 -8.76
C HIS A 177 8.17 8.56 -9.80
N ARG A 178 7.28 8.48 -10.79
CA ARG A 178 7.44 7.60 -11.95
C ARG A 178 7.62 8.45 -13.21
N LEU A 179 8.62 8.12 -14.01
CA LEU A 179 8.87 8.69 -15.33
C LEU A 179 8.79 7.56 -16.36
N LEU A 180 8.00 7.77 -17.40
CA LEU A 180 7.88 6.87 -18.53
C LEU A 180 8.30 7.61 -19.81
N GLY A 181 9.16 7.01 -20.61
CA GLY A 181 9.48 7.46 -21.95
C GLY A 181 9.39 6.29 -22.92
N GLN A 182 8.81 6.49 -24.09
CA GLN A 182 8.75 5.48 -25.14
C GLN A 182 8.86 6.14 -26.51
N ALA A 183 9.59 5.49 -27.41
CA ALA A 183 9.68 5.84 -28.81
C ALA A 183 9.50 4.59 -29.68
N ASP A 184 8.58 4.66 -30.64
CA ASP A 184 8.32 3.61 -31.63
C ASP A 184 8.67 4.15 -33.01
N PHE A 185 9.50 3.41 -33.74
CA PHE A 185 10.03 3.78 -35.05
C PHE A 185 9.78 2.70 -36.09
N GLN A 186 9.38 3.11 -37.30
CA GLN A 186 9.30 2.24 -38.46
C GLN A 186 9.88 2.93 -39.68
N ARG A 187 10.62 2.18 -40.49
CA ARG A 187 11.07 2.61 -41.80
C ARG A 187 10.56 1.65 -42.88
N THR A 188 10.02 2.21 -43.97
CA THR A 188 9.67 1.47 -45.19
C THR A 188 10.49 2.08 -46.33
N ASP A 189 11.25 1.27 -47.07
CA ASP A 189 12.04 1.69 -48.24
C ASP A 189 12.93 2.93 -48.03
N GLY A 190 13.54 3.05 -46.84
CA GLY A 190 14.43 4.17 -46.54
C GLY A 190 13.71 5.49 -46.18
N VAL A 191 12.38 5.53 -46.15
CA VAL A 191 11.59 6.67 -45.63
C VAL A 191 11.04 6.31 -44.25
N THR A 192 11.18 7.22 -43.28
CA THR A 192 10.55 7.02 -41.97
C THR A 192 9.05 7.01 -42.14
N SER A 193 8.46 5.81 -41.99
CA SER A 193 7.04 5.61 -42.17
C SER A 193 6.30 6.01 -40.91
N ARG A 194 6.76 5.59 -39.71
CA ARG A 194 6.13 5.95 -38.43
C ARG A 194 7.12 6.36 -37.36
N GLU A 195 6.76 7.43 -36.64
CA GLU A 195 7.38 7.88 -35.41
C GLU A 195 6.26 8.16 -34.40
N ARG A 196 6.32 7.47 -33.26
CA ARG A 196 5.44 7.72 -32.12
C ARG A 196 6.29 7.95 -30.88
N TYR A 197 5.92 8.98 -30.12
CA TYR A 197 6.56 9.31 -28.86
C TYR A 197 5.53 9.35 -27.74
N THR A 198 5.89 8.80 -26.59
CA THR A 198 5.08 8.89 -25.37
C THR A 198 5.99 9.29 -24.21
N PHE A 199 5.55 10.26 -23.43
CA PHE A 199 6.18 10.66 -22.20
C PHE A 199 5.14 10.74 -21.08
N GLY A 200 5.51 10.28 -19.90
CA GLY A 200 4.66 10.31 -18.71
C GLY A 200 5.46 10.70 -17.48
N TYR A 201 4.89 11.54 -16.63
CA TYR A 201 5.41 11.84 -15.31
C TYR A 201 4.29 11.77 -14.28
N GLN A 202 4.45 10.91 -13.27
CA GLN A 202 3.46 10.67 -12.24
C GLN A 202 4.07 10.80 -10.83
N PRO A 203 3.97 11.98 -10.19
CA PRO A 203 4.21 12.11 -8.76
C PRO A 203 3.06 11.52 -7.94
N ASN A 204 3.39 10.73 -6.93
CA ASN A 204 2.45 10.15 -5.98
C ASN A 204 2.82 10.55 -4.55
N TYR A 205 1.90 11.19 -3.83
CA TYR A 205 2.03 11.50 -2.42
C TYR A 205 1.36 10.42 -1.57
N LYS A 206 2.15 9.70 -0.77
CA LYS A 206 1.69 8.62 0.10
C LYS A 206 0.97 9.22 1.31
N VAL A 207 -0.31 8.87 1.45
CA VAL A 207 -1.15 9.23 2.61
C VAL A 207 -1.10 8.13 3.66
N SER A 208 -1.02 6.88 3.22
CA SER A 208 -0.80 5.69 4.06
C SER A 208 -0.03 4.63 3.27
N ASP A 209 0.19 3.46 3.87
CA ASP A 209 0.79 2.30 3.19
C ASP A 209 0.00 1.85 1.96
N ARG A 210 -1.29 2.23 1.86
CA ARG A 210 -2.16 1.80 0.76
C ARG A 210 -2.81 2.90 -0.05
N ALA A 211 -3.01 4.08 0.53
CA ALA A 211 -3.67 5.19 -0.11
C ALA A 211 -2.66 6.28 -0.46
N TYR A 212 -2.83 6.87 -1.64
CA TYR A 212 -2.00 7.97 -2.11
C TYR A 212 -2.80 8.94 -2.96
N ILE A 213 -2.29 10.16 -3.08
CA ILE A 213 -2.78 11.16 -4.03
C ILE A 213 -1.81 11.15 -5.21
N TYR A 214 -2.32 11.06 -6.44
CA TYR A 214 -1.49 11.09 -7.64
C TYR A 214 -1.71 12.40 -8.41
N GLY A 215 -0.65 12.89 -9.02
CA GLY A 215 -0.71 13.78 -10.18
C GLY A 215 -0.12 13.04 -11.38
N ASN A 216 -0.58 13.34 -12.59
CA ASN A 216 -0.07 12.73 -13.82
C ASN A 216 -0.01 13.76 -14.93
N LEU A 217 1.10 13.77 -15.64
CA LEU A 217 1.34 14.53 -16.87
C LEU A 217 1.68 13.52 -17.97
N GLY A 218 0.90 13.53 -19.05
CA GLY A 218 1.10 12.69 -20.22
C GLY A 218 1.28 13.54 -21.47
N PHE A 219 2.20 13.11 -22.33
CA PHE A 219 2.38 13.62 -23.67
C PHE A 219 2.45 12.45 -24.66
N GLU A 220 1.73 12.57 -25.75
CA GLU A 220 1.78 11.62 -26.86
C GLU A 220 1.86 12.36 -28.20
N SER A 221 2.65 11.82 -29.12
CA SER A 221 2.67 12.24 -30.51
C SER A 221 2.51 10.99 -31.37
N ASP A 222 1.41 10.87 -32.11
CA ASP A 222 1.16 9.75 -33.03
C ASP A 222 0.35 10.22 -34.24
N ARG A 223 1.08 10.58 -35.31
CA ARG A 223 0.47 11.09 -36.56
C ARG A 223 -0.45 10.06 -37.23
N PHE A 224 -0.26 8.76 -36.99
CA PHE A 224 -1.10 7.71 -37.58
C PHE A 224 -2.48 7.64 -36.93
N LEU A 225 -2.55 7.98 -35.65
CA LEU A 225 -3.80 8.12 -34.91
C LEU A 225 -4.46 9.50 -35.15
N GLY A 226 -3.87 10.34 -36.01
CA GLY A 226 -4.46 11.60 -36.47
C GLY A 226 -4.18 12.81 -35.62
N TYR A 227 -3.26 12.68 -34.66
CA TYR A 227 -2.86 13.80 -33.84
C TYR A 227 -1.36 14.04 -33.91
N THR A 228 -0.98 15.30 -34.04
CA THR A 228 0.42 15.74 -33.95
C THR A 228 0.89 15.71 -32.51
N SER A 229 0.00 16.04 -31.58
CA SER A 229 0.29 16.12 -30.16
C SER A 229 -0.97 15.86 -29.33
N ARG A 230 -0.78 15.26 -28.16
CA ARG A 230 -1.83 15.09 -27.15
C ARG A 230 -1.22 15.26 -25.77
N TYR A 231 -1.76 16.20 -25.01
CA TYR A 231 -1.40 16.45 -23.63
C TYR A 231 -2.53 15.97 -22.72
N ALA A 232 -2.18 15.33 -21.61
CA ALA A 232 -3.11 14.90 -20.59
C ALA A 232 -2.58 15.30 -19.22
N VAL A 233 -3.41 15.96 -18.42
CA VAL A 233 -3.11 16.28 -17.02
C VAL A 233 -4.21 15.72 -16.15
N SER A 234 -3.87 15.00 -15.09
CA SER A 234 -4.87 14.47 -14.17
C SER A 234 -4.38 14.46 -12.74
N VAL A 235 -5.31 14.58 -11.80
CA VAL A 235 -5.04 14.51 -10.37
C VAL A 235 -6.13 13.67 -9.72
N GLY A 236 -5.79 12.87 -8.72
CA GLY A 236 -6.79 12.04 -8.05
C GLY A 236 -6.26 11.23 -6.90
N ALA A 237 -7.04 10.23 -6.51
CA ALA A 237 -6.68 9.30 -5.46
C ALA A 237 -6.34 7.93 -6.04
N GLY A 238 -5.37 7.27 -5.42
CA GLY A 238 -4.98 5.91 -5.70
C GLY A 238 -5.08 5.05 -4.45
N TYR A 239 -5.42 3.78 -4.65
CA TYR A 239 -5.52 2.79 -3.58
C TYR A 239 -5.00 1.44 -4.05
N GLY A 240 -4.02 0.88 -3.35
CA GLY A 240 -3.57 -0.48 -3.62
C GLY A 240 -4.40 -1.51 -2.87
N VAL A 241 -5.23 -2.21 -3.63
CA VAL A 241 -6.18 -3.23 -3.20
C VAL A 241 -5.45 -4.48 -2.71
N PHE A 242 -4.46 -4.95 -3.48
CA PHE A 242 -3.61 -6.07 -3.11
C PHE A 242 -2.17 -5.60 -2.91
N ARG A 243 -1.58 -5.98 -1.78
CA ARG A 243 -0.14 -5.83 -1.46
C ARG A 243 0.33 -7.09 -0.74
N ARG A 244 0.60 -8.15 -1.50
CA ARG A 244 1.12 -9.44 -1.00
C ARG A 244 2.43 -9.74 -1.69
N SER A 245 3.20 -10.68 -1.15
CA SER A 245 4.43 -11.15 -1.80
C SER A 245 4.13 -11.68 -3.21
N GLY A 246 4.56 -10.95 -4.23
CA GLY A 246 4.35 -11.31 -5.63
C GLY A 246 2.97 -10.97 -6.21
N LEU A 247 2.10 -10.23 -5.51
CA LEU A 247 0.83 -9.75 -6.09
C LEU A 247 0.53 -8.33 -5.61
N THR A 248 0.49 -7.39 -6.55
CA THR A 248 0.06 -6.01 -6.31
C THR A 248 -1.03 -5.60 -7.28
N LEU A 249 -2.02 -4.87 -6.79
CA LEU A 249 -3.08 -4.26 -7.60
C LEU A 249 -3.31 -2.85 -7.08
N ASP A 250 -3.05 -1.86 -7.93
CA ASP A 250 -3.33 -0.45 -7.65
C ASP A 250 -4.46 0.05 -8.57
N LEU A 251 -5.39 0.78 -7.98
CA LEU A 251 -6.49 1.45 -8.67
C LEU A 251 -6.38 2.96 -8.46
N GLU A 252 -6.62 3.74 -9.50
CA GLU A 252 -6.59 5.18 -9.47
C GLU A 252 -7.82 5.76 -10.15
N ALA A 253 -8.31 6.88 -9.62
CA ALA A 253 -9.42 7.62 -10.22
C ALA A 253 -9.29 9.12 -9.94
N GLY A 254 -9.65 9.95 -10.91
CA GLY A 254 -9.65 11.40 -10.73
C GLY A 254 -10.08 12.19 -11.97
N PRO A 255 -10.32 13.51 -11.82
CA PRO A 255 -10.50 14.40 -12.95
C PRO A 255 -9.22 14.51 -13.79
N ALA A 256 -9.43 14.77 -15.07
CA ALA A 256 -8.40 14.99 -16.05
C ALA A 256 -8.78 16.12 -17.01
N PHE A 257 -7.78 16.73 -17.61
CA PHE A 257 -7.89 17.65 -18.72
C PHE A 257 -7.04 17.10 -19.86
N ARG A 258 -7.60 17.04 -21.07
CA ARG A 258 -6.90 16.60 -22.26
C ARG A 258 -6.97 17.68 -23.33
N GLN A 259 -5.86 17.87 -24.03
CA GLN A 259 -5.79 18.65 -25.25
C GLN A 259 -5.19 17.76 -26.34
N THR A 260 -5.84 17.71 -27.51
CA THR A 260 -5.35 17.01 -28.69
C THR A 260 -5.25 17.99 -29.84
N ASP A 261 -4.05 18.10 -30.40
CA ASP A 261 -3.78 18.84 -31.63
C ASP A 261 -3.78 17.84 -32.78
N PHE A 262 -4.78 17.95 -33.65
CA PHE A 262 -4.97 17.02 -34.77
C PHE A 262 -4.06 17.37 -35.96
N THR A 263 -3.94 16.45 -36.92
CA THR A 263 -3.14 16.65 -38.13
C THR A 263 -3.77 17.59 -39.16
N ASP A 264 -5.03 17.98 -38.97
CA ASP A 264 -5.79 18.92 -39.79
C ASP A 264 -5.82 20.34 -39.19
N ASP A 265 -4.86 20.65 -38.31
CA ASP A 265 -4.74 21.91 -37.55
C ASP A 265 -5.93 22.21 -36.61
N PHE A 266 -6.84 21.26 -36.40
CA PHE A 266 -7.88 21.37 -35.39
C PHE A 266 -7.32 21.10 -33.99
N MET A 267 -7.62 21.98 -33.04
CA MET A 267 -7.30 21.78 -31.63
C MET A 267 -8.58 21.48 -30.86
N GLN A 268 -8.55 20.43 -30.02
CA GLN A 268 -9.65 20.09 -29.13
C GLN A 268 -9.17 19.98 -27.70
N SER A 269 -9.93 20.56 -26.77
CA SER A 269 -9.71 20.38 -25.34
C SER A 269 -10.98 19.93 -24.63
N SER A 270 -10.80 19.09 -23.62
CA SER A 270 -11.90 18.48 -22.87
C SER A 270 -11.52 18.25 -21.42
N LEU A 271 -12.50 18.46 -20.54
CA LEU A 271 -12.49 17.82 -19.24
C LEU A 271 -12.83 16.35 -19.42
N ALA A 272 -12.16 15.50 -18.66
CA ALA A 272 -12.31 14.07 -18.68
C ALA A 272 -12.33 13.50 -17.25
N ALA A 273 -12.91 12.32 -17.08
CA ALA A 273 -12.64 11.49 -15.91
C ALA A 273 -11.59 10.45 -16.30
N ARG A 274 -10.56 10.26 -15.47
CA ARG A 274 -9.54 9.23 -15.65
C ARG A 274 -9.71 8.14 -14.60
N GLY A 275 -9.65 6.90 -15.05
CA GLY A 275 -9.44 5.72 -14.21
C GLY A 275 -8.24 4.90 -14.69
N SER A 276 -7.49 4.30 -13.77
CA SER A 276 -6.43 3.35 -14.11
C SER A 276 -6.36 2.18 -13.13
N MET A 277 -5.84 1.07 -13.64
CA MET A 277 -5.58 -0.17 -12.93
C MET A 277 -4.19 -0.66 -13.29
N ASN A 278 -3.39 -1.03 -12.30
CA ASN A 278 -2.09 -1.66 -12.49
C ASN A 278 -2.00 -2.92 -11.64
N LEU A 279 -1.98 -4.07 -12.30
CA LEU A 279 -1.78 -5.38 -11.70
C LEU A 279 -0.38 -5.88 -12.02
N ASN A 280 0.31 -6.38 -11.00
CA ASN A 280 1.58 -7.08 -11.14
C ASN A 280 1.51 -8.38 -10.34
N TRP A 281 1.66 -9.51 -11.02
CA TRP A 281 1.52 -10.84 -10.46
C TRP A 281 2.70 -11.73 -10.86
N ALA A 282 3.52 -12.11 -9.89
CA ALA A 282 4.52 -13.16 -10.02
C ALA A 282 3.81 -14.53 -10.02
N LEU A 283 3.65 -15.12 -11.20
CA LEU A 283 2.99 -16.41 -11.38
C LEU A 283 3.83 -17.55 -10.78
N ILE A 284 5.12 -17.56 -11.11
CA ILE A 284 6.13 -18.51 -10.64
C ILE A 284 7.48 -17.80 -10.55
N GLY A 285 8.50 -18.48 -10.00
CA GLY A 285 9.86 -17.96 -9.97
C GLY A 285 10.35 -17.58 -11.37
N GLY A 286 10.59 -16.28 -11.58
CA GLY A 286 11.07 -15.76 -12.87
C GLY A 286 10.01 -15.49 -13.93
N LEU A 287 8.71 -15.67 -13.66
CA LEU A 287 7.64 -15.33 -14.60
C LEU A 287 6.63 -14.39 -13.96
N ARG A 288 6.41 -13.23 -14.59
CA ARG A 288 5.52 -12.17 -14.11
C ARG A 288 4.50 -11.80 -15.17
N LEU A 289 3.24 -11.77 -14.78
CA LEU A 289 2.15 -11.20 -15.55
C LEU A 289 1.90 -9.77 -15.06
N THR A 290 1.76 -8.83 -15.97
CA THR A 290 1.33 -7.47 -15.67
C THR A 290 0.12 -7.10 -16.52
N GLU A 291 -0.83 -6.38 -15.94
CA GLU A 291 -1.97 -5.81 -16.65
C GLU A 291 -2.08 -4.34 -16.27
N GLU A 292 -1.90 -3.45 -17.24
CA GLU A 292 -2.12 -2.02 -17.08
C GLU A 292 -3.34 -1.62 -17.92
N ALA A 293 -4.40 -1.17 -17.26
CA ALA A 293 -5.58 -0.65 -17.94
C ALA A 293 -5.82 0.80 -17.54
N SER A 294 -6.25 1.63 -18.48
CA SER A 294 -6.68 2.99 -18.20
C SER A 294 -7.79 3.44 -19.12
N ALA A 295 -8.64 4.32 -18.62
CA ALA A 295 -9.74 4.91 -19.34
C ALA A 295 -9.76 6.43 -19.14
N TYR A 296 -10.06 7.15 -20.20
CA TYR A 296 -10.44 8.55 -20.19
C TYR A 296 -11.87 8.64 -20.71
N LEU A 297 -12.79 9.10 -19.88
CA LEU A 297 -14.17 9.34 -20.24
C LEU A 297 -14.37 10.83 -20.45
N GLU A 298 -14.69 11.22 -21.69
CA GLU A 298 -14.84 12.62 -22.07
C GLU A 298 -15.93 12.79 -23.13
N GLN A 299 -16.37 14.04 -23.31
CA GLN A 299 -17.53 14.36 -24.16
C GLN A 299 -17.30 14.08 -25.65
N TYR A 300 -16.06 14.18 -26.13
CA TYR A 300 -15.75 14.11 -27.56
C TYR A 300 -15.27 12.73 -27.96
N ASN A 301 -14.31 12.14 -27.24
CA ASN A 301 -13.76 10.85 -27.59
C ASN A 301 -13.21 10.12 -26.35
N SER A 302 -13.95 9.15 -25.85
CA SER A 302 -13.50 8.35 -24.71
C SER A 302 -12.48 7.31 -25.16
N THR A 303 -11.36 7.24 -24.44
CA THR A 303 -10.26 6.31 -24.74
C THR A 303 -10.19 5.22 -23.68
N VAL A 304 -10.07 3.96 -24.09
CA VAL A 304 -9.75 2.84 -23.18
C VAL A 304 -8.50 2.16 -23.70
N ARG A 305 -7.52 1.95 -22.83
CA ARG A 305 -6.25 1.30 -23.18
C ARG A 305 -5.95 0.20 -22.16
N SER A 306 -5.70 -1.01 -22.64
CA SER A 306 -5.26 -2.16 -21.83
C SER A 306 -3.96 -2.70 -22.40
N VAL A 307 -3.02 -3.03 -21.51
CA VAL A 307 -1.71 -3.61 -21.82
C VAL A 307 -1.51 -4.83 -20.94
N SER A 308 -1.66 -6.00 -21.55
CA SER A 308 -1.28 -7.26 -20.95
C SER A 308 0.17 -7.56 -21.31
N ALA A 309 1.02 -7.88 -20.33
CA ALA A 309 2.39 -8.30 -20.61
C ALA A 309 2.84 -9.48 -19.77
N LEU A 310 3.66 -10.32 -20.37
CA LEU A 310 4.32 -11.45 -19.74
C LEU A 310 5.82 -11.21 -19.79
N GLU A 311 6.44 -11.15 -18.61
CA GLU A 311 7.88 -10.91 -18.43
C GLU A 311 8.53 -12.17 -17.85
N ALA A 312 9.50 -12.73 -18.58
CA ALA A 312 10.27 -13.91 -18.19
C ALA A 312 11.71 -13.51 -17.89
N LYS A 313 12.19 -13.77 -16.67
CA LYS A 313 13.56 -13.53 -16.25
C LYS A 313 14.50 -14.46 -17.02
N LEU A 314 15.55 -13.89 -17.60
CA LEU A 314 16.57 -14.64 -18.34
C LEU A 314 17.80 -14.84 -17.46
N LEU A 315 18.63 -13.80 -17.33
CA LEU A 315 19.89 -13.85 -16.59
C LEU A 315 20.14 -12.53 -15.88
N GLY A 316 20.45 -12.59 -14.59
CA GLY A 316 20.74 -11.41 -13.78
C GLY A 316 19.64 -10.33 -13.92
N PRO A 317 19.96 -9.11 -14.37
CA PRO A 317 19.00 -8.02 -14.57
C PRO A 317 18.18 -8.12 -15.88
N LEU A 318 18.46 -9.09 -16.75
CA LEU A 318 17.81 -9.22 -18.06
C LEU A 318 16.55 -10.10 -18.02
N SER A 319 15.51 -9.64 -18.70
CA SER A 319 14.24 -10.36 -18.89
C SER A 319 13.74 -10.22 -20.33
N ALA A 320 13.04 -11.21 -20.86
CA ALA A 320 12.27 -11.09 -22.09
C ALA A 320 10.84 -10.67 -21.75
N LYS A 321 10.25 -9.78 -22.53
CA LYS A 321 8.89 -9.31 -22.34
C LYS A 321 8.10 -9.40 -23.64
N PHE A 322 6.94 -10.03 -23.56
CA PHE A 322 5.92 -9.95 -24.59
C PHE A 322 4.76 -9.10 -24.06
N SER A 323 4.30 -8.12 -24.83
CA SER A 323 3.14 -7.30 -24.46
C SER A 323 2.13 -7.21 -25.58
N TYR A 324 0.85 -7.22 -25.22
CA TYR A 324 -0.27 -7.01 -26.12
C TYR A 324 -1.08 -5.81 -25.62
N THR A 325 -1.14 -4.77 -26.43
CA THR A 325 -1.91 -3.56 -26.15
C THR A 325 -3.18 -3.57 -26.99
N VAL A 326 -4.32 -3.26 -26.37
CA VAL A 326 -5.58 -2.93 -27.03
C VAL A 326 -5.93 -1.49 -26.68
N GLN A 327 -6.16 -0.66 -27.69
CA GLN A 327 -6.62 0.70 -27.53
C GLN A 327 -7.95 0.86 -28.26
N TYR A 328 -8.93 1.39 -27.56
CA TYR A 328 -10.26 1.69 -28.06
C TYR A 328 -10.53 3.19 -27.94
N GLU A 329 -11.07 3.78 -28.99
CA GLU A 329 -11.52 5.17 -29.08
C GLU A 329 -13.01 5.15 -29.47
N SER A 330 -13.86 5.84 -28.70
CA SER A 330 -15.31 5.79 -28.91
C SER A 330 -15.75 6.54 -30.17
N GLU A 331 -15.09 7.65 -30.48
CA GLU A 331 -15.44 8.53 -31.61
C GLU A 331 -14.16 8.93 -32.36
N PRO A 332 -13.53 7.97 -33.08
CA PRO A 332 -12.30 8.24 -33.80
C PRO A 332 -12.56 9.16 -35.00
N ARG A 333 -11.71 10.19 -35.18
CA ARG A 333 -11.78 11.10 -36.33
C ARG A 333 -11.28 10.46 -37.63
N ASP A 334 -11.70 11.03 -38.75
CA ASP A 334 -11.27 10.69 -40.12
C ASP A 334 -11.65 9.28 -40.58
N ALA A 335 -12.82 8.78 -40.17
CA ALA A 335 -13.32 7.44 -40.48
C ALA A 335 -12.34 6.31 -40.07
N ARG A 336 -11.53 6.56 -39.03
CA ARG A 336 -10.64 5.57 -38.42
C ARG A 336 -11.44 4.48 -37.70
N LEU A 337 -10.82 3.31 -37.55
CA LEU A 337 -11.32 2.22 -36.74
C LEU A 337 -11.28 2.59 -35.26
N SER A 338 -12.30 2.19 -34.51
CA SER A 338 -12.38 2.41 -33.06
C SER A 338 -11.37 1.61 -32.26
N THR A 339 -10.80 0.53 -32.82
CA THR A 339 -9.92 -0.37 -32.08
C THR A 339 -8.60 -0.59 -32.81
N ASP A 340 -7.51 -0.37 -32.08
CA ASP A 340 -6.14 -0.68 -32.49
C ASP A 340 -5.51 -1.71 -31.57
N THR A 341 -4.67 -2.57 -32.12
CA THR A 341 -3.92 -3.54 -31.33
C THR A 341 -2.44 -3.53 -31.66
N LEU A 342 -1.61 -3.77 -30.66
CA LEU A 342 -0.17 -3.63 -30.76
C LEU A 342 0.54 -4.69 -29.94
N SER A 343 1.23 -5.59 -30.63
CA SER A 343 2.07 -6.63 -30.03
C SER A 343 3.51 -6.17 -29.99
N ARG A 344 4.19 -6.33 -28.85
CA ARG A 344 5.63 -6.05 -28.72
C ARG A 344 6.38 -7.27 -28.17
N LEU A 345 7.59 -7.45 -28.65
CA LEU A 345 8.57 -8.38 -28.09
C LEU A 345 9.85 -7.59 -27.81
N SER A 346 10.25 -7.54 -26.55
CA SER A 346 11.39 -6.74 -26.09
C SER A 346 12.29 -7.50 -25.12
N LEU A 347 13.55 -7.05 -25.07
CA LEU A 347 14.48 -7.36 -24.00
C LEU A 347 14.45 -6.21 -22.99
N VAL A 348 14.34 -6.55 -21.71
CA VAL A 348 14.21 -5.62 -20.59
C VAL A 348 15.42 -5.75 -19.68
N TYR A 349 16.06 -4.63 -19.39
CA TYR A 349 17.12 -4.53 -18.40
C TYR A 349 16.60 -3.78 -17.17
N SER A 350 16.62 -4.43 -16.00
CA SER A 350 16.17 -3.86 -14.73
C SER A 350 17.37 -3.55 -13.82
N PHE A 351 17.43 -2.36 -13.22
CA PHE A 351 18.50 -1.94 -12.31
C PHE A 351 17.98 -1.26 -11.04
#